data_AF-A0A1H0WIQ3-F1
#
_entry.id   AF-A0A1H0WIQ3-F1
#
_cell.length_a   1.000
_cell.length_b   1.000
_cell.length_c   1.000
_cell.angle_alpha   90.00
_cell.angle_beta   90.00
_cell.angle_gamma   90.00
#
_symmetry.space_group_name_H-M   'P 1'
#
loop_
_entity.id
_entity.type
_entity.pdbx_description
1 polymer ?
#
loop_
_entity_poly.entity_id
_entity_poly.type
_entity_poly.pdbx_seq_one_letter_code
_entity_poly.pdbx_strand_id
1 'polypeptide(L)'
;MRSGLAGDAALRARELVVPVPPRLVVDDITAEKAASIMAEQGGRLAVLAPEGGIVANIAGRYSGTPNYEVFLRGHAGEYLEVDRQGRESDVIEHAYLTLGLVVQPQIVRDLGQIKAAKERGLLGRFLYSLPVSTVGHREIRVPEVPEHVAADYRARIGGLTLQLASWSAPEVVEFSRDADEAMFSLQTEIEPQLGPRGAWHHIADWAGKYAGTVARFAALLHLADRPGDAWHHEIGAGTFARARELGSYFLAHALGAFDHMGRDEAYDDARALLAWITGERLPQFTRREAHRANRGRFTSASEIGPALDLLEEHGHIRQLPPPERHGAGRKPSPTYLVHPVHLSADRGQFGQNGQNP
;
A
#
# COMPACT_ATOMS: atom_id res chain seq x y z
N MET A 1 13.32 2.28 65.42
CA MET A 1 12.16 2.75 64.63
C MET A 1 12.51 3.45 63.30
N ARG A 2 13.67 4.12 63.13
CA ARG A 2 14.00 4.81 61.85
C ARG A 2 14.48 3.91 60.69
N SER A 3 14.97 2.68 60.95
CA SER A 3 15.43 1.80 59.86
C SER A 3 14.32 0.99 59.17
N GLY A 4 13.12 0.88 59.79
CA GLY A 4 11.96 0.23 59.17
C GLY A 4 11.30 1.10 58.09
N LEU A 5 11.28 2.42 58.28
CA LEU A 5 10.69 3.37 57.33
C LEU A 5 11.51 3.50 56.03
N ALA A 6 12.84 3.35 56.10
CA ALA A 6 13.71 3.42 54.92
C ALA A 6 13.63 2.14 54.06
N GLY A 7 13.48 0.97 54.69
CA GLY A 7 13.26 -0.30 53.99
C GLY A 7 11.88 -0.36 53.33
N ASP A 8 10.85 0.13 54.01
CA ASP A 8 9.48 0.21 53.49
C ASP A 8 9.35 1.24 52.35
N ALA A 9 10.05 2.38 52.44
CA ALA A 9 10.13 3.35 51.35
C ALA A 9 10.89 2.83 50.12
N ALA A 10 11.96 2.04 50.32
CA ALA A 10 12.71 1.42 49.22
C ALA A 10 11.93 0.29 48.53
N LEU A 11 11.09 -0.44 49.28
CA LEU A 11 10.20 -1.45 48.73
C LEU A 11 9.07 -0.79 47.91
N ARG A 12 8.44 0.26 48.46
CA ARG A 12 7.43 1.06 47.73
C ARG A 12 8.00 1.80 46.51
N ALA A 13 9.26 2.23 46.56
CA ALA A 13 9.94 2.82 45.42
C ALA A 13 10.25 1.80 44.30
N ARG A 14 10.40 0.51 44.64
CA ARG A 14 10.53 -0.58 43.65
C ARG A 14 9.19 -0.98 43.03
N GLU A 15 8.08 -0.76 43.75
CA GLU A 15 6.72 -0.96 43.23
C GLU A 15 6.19 0.25 42.43
N LEU A 16 6.84 1.40 42.55
CA LEU A 16 6.55 2.60 41.75
C LEU A 16 7.05 2.39 40.32
N VAL A 17 6.17 1.87 39.46
CA VAL A 17 6.36 1.88 38.01
C VAL A 17 6.41 3.33 37.56
N VAL A 18 7.60 3.84 37.23
CA VAL A 18 7.75 5.15 36.59
C VAL A 18 7.10 5.04 35.22
N PRO A 19 6.02 5.79 34.93
CA PRO A 19 5.35 5.70 33.64
C PRO A 19 6.32 6.14 32.55
N VAL A 20 6.47 5.32 31.51
CA VAL A 20 7.21 5.74 30.33
C VAL A 20 6.43 6.91 29.69
N PRO A 21 7.11 8.01 29.30
CA PRO A 21 6.45 9.09 28.59
C PRO A 21 5.69 8.55 27.36
N PRO A 22 4.42 8.93 27.15
CA PRO A 22 3.66 8.47 26.00
C PRO A 22 4.37 8.83 24.69
N ARG A 23 4.68 7.81 23.89
CA ARG A 23 5.31 7.93 22.57
C ARG A 23 4.62 6.97 21.61
N LEU A 24 3.44 7.38 21.16
CA LEU A 24 2.57 6.55 20.31
C LEU A 24 2.77 6.79 18.82
N VAL A 25 3.43 7.87 18.43
CA VAL A 25 3.71 8.21 17.03
C VAL A 25 5.21 8.33 16.84
N VAL A 26 5.73 7.64 15.83
CA VAL A 26 7.12 7.73 15.39
C VAL A 26 7.19 7.89 13.88
N ASP A 27 8.33 8.38 13.40
CA ASP A 27 8.71 8.41 12.00
C ASP A 27 10.01 7.59 11.83
N ASP A 28 10.26 7.11 10.61
CA ASP A 28 11.43 6.37 10.14
C ASP A 28 12.20 5.57 11.22
N ILE A 29 11.76 4.33 11.43
CA ILE A 29 12.26 3.47 12.51
C ILE A 29 12.56 2.05 11.98
N THR A 30 13.51 1.37 12.61
CA THR A 30 13.77 -0.06 12.35
C THR A 30 12.72 -0.94 13.05
N ALA A 31 12.55 -2.17 12.59
CA ALA A 31 11.63 -3.14 13.18
C ALA A 31 11.92 -3.39 14.67
N GLU A 32 13.20 -3.51 15.03
CA GLU A 32 13.66 -3.81 16.39
C GLU A 32 13.37 -2.64 17.34
N LYS A 33 13.60 -1.41 16.87
CA LYS A 33 13.31 -0.22 17.68
C LYS A 33 11.81 0.02 17.77
N ALA A 34 11.05 -0.26 16.71
CA ALA A 34 9.59 -0.20 16.73
C ALA A 34 9.02 -1.17 17.78
N ALA A 35 9.47 -2.42 17.79
CA ALA A 35 9.04 -3.40 18.79
C ALA A 35 9.42 -3.00 20.22
N SER A 36 10.63 -2.45 20.42
CA SER A 36 11.07 -1.97 21.73
C SER A 36 10.17 -0.84 22.27
N ILE A 37 9.82 0.15 21.43
CA ILE A 37 8.92 1.24 21.82
C ILE A 37 7.51 0.67 22.04
N MET A 38 7.06 -0.23 21.19
CA MET A 38 5.74 -0.84 21.31
C MET A 38 5.58 -1.58 22.64
N ALA A 39 6.60 -2.31 23.10
CA ALA A 39 6.62 -2.94 24.42
C ALA A 39 6.51 -1.91 25.55
N GLU A 40 7.25 -0.80 25.46
CA GLU A 40 7.18 0.32 26.42
C GLU A 40 5.81 1.02 26.43
N GLN A 41 5.03 0.91 25.34
CA GLN A 41 3.75 1.59 25.14
C GLN A 41 2.54 0.63 25.20
N GLY A 42 2.70 -0.52 25.88
CA GLY A 42 1.61 -1.47 26.11
C GLY A 42 1.11 -2.13 24.82
N GLY A 43 2.02 -2.39 23.89
CA GLY A 43 1.72 -3.05 22.61
C GLY A 43 1.28 -2.11 21.50
N ARG A 44 1.27 -0.79 21.69
CA ARG A 44 0.67 0.17 20.73
C ARG A 44 1.71 1.09 20.11
N LEU A 45 1.71 1.18 18.78
CA LEU A 45 2.55 2.14 18.06
C LEU A 45 1.92 2.52 16.73
N ALA A 46 2.07 3.79 16.35
CA ALA A 46 1.81 4.27 15.00
C ALA A 46 3.12 4.76 14.38
N VAL A 47 3.41 4.29 13.16
CA VAL A 47 4.45 4.86 12.32
C VAL A 47 3.79 5.67 11.22
N LEU A 48 3.93 6.99 11.32
CA LEU A 48 3.34 7.95 10.38
C LEU A 48 4.48 8.68 9.69
N ALA A 49 4.71 8.33 8.42
CA ALA A 49 5.87 8.82 7.67
C ALA A 49 5.41 9.57 6.41
N PRO A 50 5.90 10.80 6.17
CA PRO A 50 5.64 11.53 4.93
C PRO A 50 6.41 10.98 3.73
N GLU A 51 7.27 9.98 3.96
CA GLU A 51 8.09 9.32 2.95
C GLU A 51 8.14 7.80 3.15
N GLY A 52 8.44 7.06 2.08
CA GLY A 52 8.52 5.60 2.08
C GLY A 52 9.78 5.01 2.68
N GLY A 53 10.55 5.76 3.49
CA GLY A 53 11.84 5.29 4.05
C GLY A 53 11.72 3.97 4.81
N ILE A 54 10.64 3.82 5.60
CA ILE A 54 10.35 2.56 6.31
C ILE A 54 10.14 1.36 5.38
N VAL A 55 9.69 1.56 4.13
CA VAL A 55 9.55 0.48 3.16
C VAL A 55 10.91 -0.12 2.82
N ALA A 56 11.95 0.71 2.75
CA ALA A 56 13.32 0.24 2.57
C ALA A 56 13.85 -0.51 3.82
N ASN A 57 13.43 -0.10 5.01
CA ASN A 57 13.75 -0.81 6.27
C ASN A 57 13.06 -2.17 6.31
N ILE A 58 11.77 -2.22 5.96
CA ILE A 58 10.97 -3.43 5.80
C ILE A 58 11.62 -4.38 4.78
N ALA A 59 12.16 -3.84 3.68
CA ALA A 59 12.87 -4.59 2.65
C ALA A 59 14.26 -5.12 3.09
N GLY A 60 14.71 -4.81 4.31
CA GLY A 60 15.98 -5.30 4.86
C GLY A 60 17.23 -4.55 4.41
N ARG A 61 17.11 -3.31 3.88
CA ARG A 61 18.26 -2.53 3.37
C ARG A 61 19.36 -2.27 4.42
N TYR A 62 19.03 -2.29 5.71
CA TYR A 62 19.96 -1.98 6.80
C TYR A 62 20.39 -3.19 7.65
N SER A 63 19.57 -4.25 7.75
CA SER A 63 19.82 -5.39 8.64
C SER A 63 20.36 -6.65 7.93
N GLY A 64 20.38 -6.68 6.59
CA GLY A 64 20.77 -7.85 5.79
C GLY A 64 19.75 -8.99 5.78
N THR A 65 18.92 -9.10 6.83
CA THR A 65 17.79 -10.02 6.92
C THR A 65 16.50 -9.23 7.22
N PRO A 66 15.51 -9.23 6.31
CA PRO A 66 14.24 -8.54 6.53
C PRO A 66 13.47 -9.10 7.73
N ASN A 67 13.11 -8.23 8.69
CA ASN A 67 12.27 -8.57 9.84
C ASN A 67 10.83 -8.06 9.62
N TYR A 68 9.98 -8.93 9.06
CA TYR A 68 8.57 -8.62 8.79
C TYR A 68 7.66 -8.87 9.99
N GLU A 69 8.15 -9.54 11.02
CA GLU A 69 7.31 -10.13 12.07
C GLU A 69 6.56 -9.07 12.87
N VAL A 70 7.24 -8.00 13.26
CA VAL A 70 6.60 -6.86 13.95
C VAL A 70 5.43 -6.27 13.14
N PHE A 71 5.54 -6.24 11.81
CA PHE A 71 4.51 -5.69 10.94
C PHE A 71 3.34 -6.66 10.73
N LEU A 72 3.65 -7.95 10.54
CA LEU A 72 2.65 -8.98 10.35
C LEU A 72 1.82 -9.19 11.62
N ARG A 73 2.49 -9.34 12.77
CA ARG A 73 1.87 -9.51 14.09
C ARG A 73 1.17 -8.23 14.55
N GLY A 74 1.80 -7.08 14.31
CA GLY A 74 1.24 -5.75 14.61
C GLY A 74 -0.07 -5.43 13.88
N HIS A 75 -0.25 -5.92 12.66
CA HIS A 75 -1.52 -5.81 11.93
C HIS A 75 -2.62 -6.74 12.48
N ALA A 76 -2.21 -7.88 13.06
CA ALA A 76 -3.11 -8.92 13.51
C ALA A 76 -3.50 -8.80 15.00
N GLY A 77 -2.79 -8.01 15.80
CA GLY A 77 -3.01 -7.97 17.27
C GLY A 77 -2.37 -9.16 17.99
N GLU A 78 -1.39 -9.82 17.36
CA GLU A 78 -0.80 -11.08 17.85
C GLU A 78 0.29 -10.84 18.90
N TYR A 79 0.55 -11.87 19.69
CA TYR A 79 1.70 -11.96 20.61
C TYR A 79 2.99 -11.67 19.86
N LEU A 80 3.93 -10.91 20.42
CA LEU A 80 5.25 -10.68 19.86
C LEU A 80 6.29 -10.75 20.98
N GLU A 81 7.31 -11.58 20.77
CA GLU A 81 8.46 -11.68 21.67
C GLU A 81 9.69 -11.21 20.93
N VAL A 82 10.44 -10.30 21.53
CA VAL A 82 11.66 -9.75 20.94
C VAL A 82 12.84 -10.02 21.85
N ASP A 83 13.66 -10.97 21.40
CA ASP A 83 14.92 -11.28 22.05
C ASP A 83 15.87 -10.10 21.96
N ARG A 84 16.44 -9.77 23.12
CA ARG A 84 17.37 -8.65 23.26
C ARG A 84 18.72 -9.19 23.68
N GLN A 85 19.77 -8.81 22.94
CA GLN A 85 21.13 -9.22 23.31
C GLN A 85 21.52 -8.61 24.67
N GLY A 86 21.79 -9.46 25.66
CA GLY A 86 22.31 -9.06 26.97
C GLY A 86 21.28 -8.53 27.99
N ARG A 87 19.98 -8.70 27.74
CA ARG A 87 18.88 -8.32 28.67
C ARG A 87 17.68 -9.25 28.48
N GLU A 88 16.70 -9.21 29.37
CA GLU A 88 15.46 -9.98 29.23
C GLU A 88 14.71 -9.55 27.95
N SER A 89 14.06 -10.53 27.32
CA SER A 89 13.24 -10.33 26.11
C SER A 89 12.04 -9.44 26.40
N ASP A 90 11.69 -8.59 25.45
CA ASP A 90 10.40 -7.87 25.54
C ASP A 90 9.28 -8.82 25.15
N VAL A 91 8.24 -8.86 25.98
CA VAL A 91 7.02 -9.61 25.69
C VAL A 91 5.88 -8.62 25.45
N ILE A 92 5.24 -8.75 24.30
CA ILE A 92 4.06 -7.98 23.92
C ILE A 92 2.92 -8.97 23.73
N GLU A 93 1.95 -8.98 24.66
CA GLU A 93 0.80 -9.90 24.56
C GLU A 93 -0.05 -9.63 23.31
N HIS A 94 -0.21 -8.34 22.97
CA HIS A 94 -0.98 -7.90 21.81
C HIS A 94 -0.28 -6.73 21.10
N ALA A 95 0.29 -7.00 19.92
CA ALA A 95 0.95 -6.00 19.11
C ALA A 95 -0.05 -5.28 18.18
N TYR A 96 -0.19 -3.97 18.33
CA TYR A 96 -1.04 -3.10 17.51
C TYR A 96 -0.19 -2.04 16.81
N LEU A 97 0.03 -2.23 15.52
CA LEU A 97 0.82 -1.33 14.69
C LEU A 97 -0.05 -0.65 13.63
N THR A 98 -0.11 0.67 13.69
CA THR A 98 -0.67 1.49 12.60
C THR A 98 0.46 1.98 11.70
N LEU A 99 0.33 1.78 10.39
CA LEU A 99 1.22 2.35 9.39
C LEU A 99 0.46 3.34 8.52
N GLY A 100 0.88 4.60 8.53
CA GLY A 100 0.37 5.64 7.65
C GLY A 100 1.51 6.20 6.81
N LEU A 101 1.58 5.79 5.54
CA LEU A 101 2.71 6.11 4.67
C LEU A 101 2.24 6.90 3.46
N VAL A 102 2.88 8.04 3.21
CA VAL A 102 2.73 8.78 1.96
C VAL A 102 3.96 8.51 1.12
N VAL A 103 3.80 7.73 0.05
CA VAL A 103 4.93 7.23 -0.74
C VAL A 103 4.82 7.61 -2.20
N GLN A 104 5.96 7.73 -2.87
CA GLN A 104 6.00 7.89 -4.31
C GLN A 104 5.53 6.58 -4.99
N PRO A 105 4.93 6.64 -6.20
CA PRO A 105 4.49 5.44 -6.92
C PRO A 105 5.60 4.40 -7.14
N GLN A 106 6.87 4.84 -7.29
CA GLN A 106 8.01 3.92 -7.40
C GLN A 106 8.16 3.02 -6.18
N ILE A 107 7.96 3.53 -4.96
CA ILE A 107 8.06 2.73 -3.73
C ILE A 107 7.02 1.61 -3.70
N VAL A 108 5.82 1.86 -4.25
CA VAL A 108 4.78 0.83 -4.39
C VAL A 108 5.23 -0.25 -5.37
N ARG A 109 5.86 0.12 -6.49
CA ARG A 109 6.43 -0.85 -7.46
C ARG A 109 7.54 -1.68 -6.82
N ASP A 110 8.49 -1.02 -6.17
CA ASP A 110 9.63 -1.65 -5.51
C ASP A 110 9.16 -2.68 -4.47
N LEU A 111 8.13 -2.32 -3.69
CA LEU A 111 7.52 -3.21 -2.71
C LEU A 111 6.94 -4.48 -3.37
N GLY A 112 6.34 -4.37 -4.55
CA GLY A 112 5.84 -5.48 -5.36
C GLY A 112 6.92 -6.45 -5.85
N GLN A 113 8.16 -5.97 -6.02
CA GLN A 113 9.30 -6.78 -6.45
C GLN A 113 9.95 -7.58 -5.31
N ILE A 114 9.61 -7.27 -4.05
CA ILE A 114 10.14 -7.99 -2.89
C ILE A 114 9.39 -9.32 -2.75
N LYS A 115 9.96 -10.38 -3.31
CA LYS A 115 9.40 -11.75 -3.26
C LYS A 115 8.96 -12.16 -1.84
N ALA A 116 9.78 -11.88 -0.83
CA ALA A 116 9.47 -12.20 0.56
C ALA A 116 8.24 -11.44 1.12
N ALA A 117 8.00 -10.20 0.69
CA ALA A 117 6.83 -9.42 1.09
C ALA A 117 5.54 -10.00 0.49
N LYS A 118 5.61 -10.50 -0.75
CA LYS A 118 4.51 -11.21 -1.42
C LYS A 118 4.22 -12.56 -0.76
N GLU A 119 5.25 -13.37 -0.52
CA GLU A 119 5.10 -14.73 0.03
C GLU A 119 4.66 -14.75 1.49
N ARG A 120 5.05 -13.74 2.28
CA ARG A 120 4.66 -13.63 3.71
C ARG A 120 3.36 -12.86 3.93
N GLY A 121 2.67 -12.47 2.85
CA GLY A 121 1.36 -11.80 2.89
C GLY A 121 1.41 -10.37 3.45
N LEU A 122 2.55 -9.69 3.36
CA LEU A 122 2.69 -8.30 3.81
C LEU A 122 1.88 -7.36 2.90
N LEU A 123 1.96 -7.56 1.58
CA LEU A 123 1.26 -6.72 0.60
C LEU A 123 -0.26 -6.75 0.80
N GLY A 124 -0.81 -7.91 1.21
CA GLY A 124 -2.23 -8.06 1.49
C GLY A 124 -2.74 -7.30 2.72
N ARG A 125 -1.85 -6.79 3.58
CA ARG A 125 -2.22 -6.10 4.84
C ARG A 125 -2.23 -4.57 4.73
N PHE A 126 -1.78 -4.02 3.60
CA PHE A 126 -1.84 -2.57 3.37
C PHE A 126 -3.17 -2.16 2.74
N LEU A 127 -3.67 -1.00 3.14
CA LEU A 127 -4.70 -0.27 2.41
C LEU A 127 -4.02 0.62 1.37
N TYR A 128 -4.37 0.43 0.09
CA TYR A 128 -3.78 1.20 -0.99
C TYR A 128 -4.67 2.40 -1.32
N SER A 129 -4.05 3.57 -1.49
CA SER A 129 -4.72 4.76 -2.01
C SER A 129 -3.89 5.33 -3.15
N LEU A 130 -4.36 5.13 -4.39
CA LEU A 130 -3.83 5.73 -5.61
C LEU A 130 -4.82 6.73 -6.22
N PRO A 131 -5.06 7.89 -5.57
CA PRO A 131 -5.94 8.91 -6.11
C PRO A 131 -5.37 9.49 -7.41
N VAL A 132 -6.26 10.07 -8.23
CA VAL A 132 -5.86 10.79 -9.44
C VAL A 132 -4.91 11.93 -9.06
N SER A 133 -3.81 12.06 -9.80
CA SER A 133 -2.87 13.17 -9.61
C SER A 133 -3.56 14.50 -9.88
N THR A 134 -3.51 15.39 -8.90
CA THR A 134 -3.98 16.78 -9.03
C THR A 134 -2.85 17.74 -9.42
N VAL A 135 -1.63 17.24 -9.69
CA VAL A 135 -0.53 18.07 -10.16
C VAL A 135 -0.92 18.74 -11.48
N GLY A 136 -0.82 20.07 -11.53
CA GLY A 136 -1.27 20.88 -12.67
C GLY A 136 -2.75 21.29 -12.64
N HIS A 137 -3.56 20.68 -11.77
CA HIS A 137 -5.01 20.91 -11.68
C HIS A 137 -5.53 21.18 -10.25
N ARG A 138 -4.64 21.18 -9.25
CA ARG A 138 -5.00 21.37 -7.85
C ARG A 138 -5.50 22.79 -7.59
N GLU A 139 -6.55 22.87 -6.79
CA GLU A 139 -6.97 24.13 -6.19
C GLU A 139 -5.89 24.59 -5.21
N ILE A 140 -5.25 25.73 -5.50
CA ILE A 140 -4.11 26.23 -4.72
C ILE A 140 -4.54 26.73 -3.34
N ARG A 141 -5.75 27.30 -3.26
CA ARG A 141 -6.32 27.83 -2.03
C ARG A 141 -7.63 27.11 -1.76
N VAL A 142 -7.56 26.12 -0.89
CA VAL A 142 -8.74 25.41 -0.39
C VAL A 142 -9.38 26.21 0.77
N PRO A 143 -10.71 26.14 0.95
CA PRO A 143 -11.37 26.69 2.12
C PRO A 143 -10.81 26.09 3.42
N GLU A 144 -10.69 26.91 4.46
CA GLU A 144 -10.35 26.41 5.80
C GLU A 144 -11.46 25.51 6.34
N VAL A 145 -11.08 24.52 7.14
CA VAL A 145 -12.04 23.69 7.87
C VAL A 145 -12.78 24.60 8.86
N PRO A 146 -14.13 24.65 8.84
CA PRO A 146 -14.88 25.46 9.79
C PRO A 146 -14.49 25.15 11.25
N GLU A 147 -14.37 26.17 12.09
CA GLU A 147 -13.86 26.03 13.46
C GLU A 147 -14.64 24.99 14.27
N HIS A 148 -15.97 24.98 14.14
CA HIS A 148 -16.83 24.01 14.83
C HIS A 148 -16.53 22.56 14.41
N VAL A 149 -16.30 22.30 13.12
CA VAL A 149 -15.91 20.97 12.63
C VAL A 149 -14.57 20.55 13.21
N ALA A 150 -13.59 21.46 13.22
CA ALA A 150 -12.27 21.18 13.79
C ALA A 150 -12.33 20.95 15.30
N ALA A 151 -13.17 21.70 16.03
CA ALA A 151 -13.39 21.53 17.46
C ALA A 151 -14.05 20.19 17.77
N ASP A 152 -15.12 19.83 17.05
CA ASP A 152 -15.83 18.57 17.20
C ASP A 152 -14.92 17.37 16.92
N TYR A 153 -14.11 17.44 15.86
CA TYR A 153 -13.13 16.41 15.54
C TYR A 153 -12.11 16.22 16.67
N ARG A 154 -11.51 17.31 17.16
CA ARG A 154 -10.53 17.24 18.27
C ARG A 154 -11.15 16.68 19.54
N ALA A 155 -12.36 17.12 19.89
CA ALA A 155 -13.08 16.63 21.07
C ALA A 155 -13.38 15.14 20.97
N ARG A 156 -13.86 14.66 19.80
CA ARG A 156 -14.18 13.25 19.57
C ARG A 156 -12.94 12.35 19.61
N ILE A 157 -11.90 12.68 18.85
CA ILE A 157 -10.66 11.88 18.82
C ILE A 157 -9.94 11.93 20.16
N GLY A 158 -9.88 13.09 20.82
CA GLY A 158 -9.30 13.22 22.15
C GLY A 158 -10.06 12.41 23.19
N GLY A 159 -11.40 12.50 23.18
CA GLY A 159 -12.27 11.73 24.06
C GLY A 159 -12.10 10.22 23.90
N LEU A 160 -12.17 9.72 22.67
CA LEU A 160 -11.92 8.30 22.36
C LEU A 160 -10.52 7.86 22.82
N THR A 161 -9.50 8.64 22.51
CA THR A 161 -8.12 8.33 22.89
C THR A 161 -7.96 8.19 24.40
N LEU A 162 -8.48 9.16 25.16
CA LEU A 162 -8.37 9.18 26.62
C LEU A 162 -9.20 8.07 27.29
N GLN A 163 -10.38 7.77 26.74
CA GLN A 163 -11.23 6.68 27.24
C GLN A 163 -10.60 5.30 27.03
N LEU A 164 -9.97 5.08 25.87
CA LEU A 164 -9.37 3.79 25.50
C LEU A 164 -7.92 3.63 25.99
N ALA A 165 -7.26 4.72 26.40
CA ALA A 165 -5.86 4.68 26.83
C ALA A 165 -5.62 3.73 28.01
N SER A 166 -6.56 3.63 28.95
CA SER A 166 -6.46 2.78 30.14
C SER A 166 -6.78 1.31 29.89
N TRP A 167 -7.29 0.96 28.70
CA TRP A 167 -7.67 -0.42 28.41
C TRP A 167 -6.43 -1.27 28.23
N SER A 168 -6.39 -2.44 28.84
CA SER A 168 -5.29 -3.41 28.71
C SER A 168 -5.65 -4.60 27.83
N ALA A 169 -6.93 -4.78 27.50
CA ALA A 169 -7.45 -5.88 26.70
C ALA A 169 -8.43 -5.36 25.64
N PRO A 170 -8.60 -6.09 24.52
CA PRO A 170 -9.61 -5.75 23.52
C PRO A 170 -11.02 -6.05 24.04
N GLU A 171 -11.97 -5.21 23.65
CA GLU A 171 -13.40 -5.46 23.83
C GLU A 171 -14.02 -5.93 22.51
N VAL A 172 -14.97 -6.86 22.59
CA VAL A 172 -15.68 -7.38 21.42
C VAL A 172 -16.94 -6.58 21.19
N VAL A 173 -17.12 -6.08 19.96
CA VAL A 173 -18.37 -5.43 19.53
C VAL A 173 -19.06 -6.35 18.52
N GLU A 174 -20.28 -6.75 18.84
CA GLU A 174 -21.04 -7.69 18.02
C GLU A 174 -21.73 -6.99 16.85
N PHE A 175 -21.97 -7.73 15.77
CA PHE A 175 -22.85 -7.31 14.70
C PHE A 175 -24.30 -7.58 15.10
N SER A 176 -25.17 -6.63 14.78
CA SER A 176 -26.60 -6.92 14.72
C SER A 176 -26.85 -8.00 13.68
N ARG A 177 -27.95 -8.74 13.81
CA ARG A 177 -28.32 -9.80 12.86
C ARG A 177 -28.29 -9.32 11.40
N ASP A 178 -28.85 -8.15 11.11
CA ASP A 178 -28.90 -7.62 9.75
C ASP A 178 -27.50 -7.24 9.23
N ALA A 179 -26.59 -6.79 10.10
CA ALA A 179 -25.20 -6.52 9.74
C ALA A 179 -24.40 -7.82 9.50
N ASP A 180 -24.67 -8.86 10.28
CA ASP A 180 -24.08 -10.18 10.09
C ASP A 180 -24.53 -10.82 8.76
N GLU A 181 -25.83 -10.75 8.44
CA GLU A 181 -26.36 -11.20 7.14
C GLU A 181 -25.74 -10.41 5.97
N ALA A 182 -25.49 -9.10 6.13
CA ALA A 182 -24.78 -8.28 5.14
C ALA A 182 -23.29 -8.66 5.01
N MET A 183 -22.62 -9.01 6.10
CA MET A 183 -21.24 -9.51 6.10
C MET A 183 -21.13 -10.87 5.40
N PHE A 184 -22.05 -11.78 5.69
CA PHE A 184 -22.13 -13.07 5.00
C PHE A 184 -22.37 -12.90 3.50
N SER A 185 -23.25 -11.97 3.12
CA SER A 185 -23.50 -11.63 1.71
C SER A 185 -22.23 -11.11 1.04
N LEU A 186 -21.49 -10.22 1.70
CA LEU A 186 -20.19 -9.73 1.20
C LEU A 186 -19.19 -10.87 1.00
N GLN A 187 -19.04 -11.78 1.97
CA GLN A 187 -18.14 -12.93 1.84
C GLN A 187 -18.53 -13.84 0.66
N THR A 188 -19.83 -14.09 0.49
CA THR A 188 -20.39 -14.86 -0.61
C THR A 188 -20.12 -14.21 -1.98
N GLU A 189 -20.15 -12.88 -2.06
CA GLU A 189 -19.77 -12.12 -3.27
C GLU A 189 -18.27 -12.21 -3.58
N ILE A 190 -17.41 -12.24 -2.55
CA ILE A 190 -15.94 -12.22 -2.70
C ILE A 190 -15.39 -13.58 -3.13
N GLU A 191 -15.83 -14.67 -2.50
CA GLU A 191 -15.24 -16.01 -2.64
C GLU A 191 -15.04 -16.47 -4.10
N PRO A 192 -16.05 -16.42 -5.00
CA PRO A 192 -15.86 -16.86 -6.39
C PRO A 192 -14.86 -16.00 -7.17
N GLN A 193 -14.59 -14.76 -6.73
CA GLN A 193 -13.65 -13.84 -7.38
C GLN A 193 -12.19 -14.16 -7.04
N LEU A 194 -11.93 -14.90 -5.96
CA LEU A 194 -10.59 -15.31 -5.53
C LEU A 194 -10.08 -16.56 -6.27
N GLY A 195 -11.01 -17.38 -6.78
CA GLY A 195 -10.69 -18.63 -7.47
C GLY A 195 -9.87 -18.44 -8.76
N PRO A 196 -9.28 -19.50 -9.34
CA PRO A 196 -8.36 -19.39 -10.49
C PRO A 196 -8.89 -18.68 -11.74
N ARG A 197 -10.22 -18.59 -11.90
CA ARG A 197 -10.89 -17.88 -13.01
C ARG A 197 -11.59 -16.60 -12.57
N GLY A 198 -11.49 -16.25 -11.28
CA GLY A 198 -12.12 -15.07 -10.71
C GLY A 198 -11.35 -13.80 -11.05
N ALA A 199 -12.06 -12.67 -11.09
CA ALA A 199 -11.49 -11.39 -11.48
C ALA A 199 -10.38 -10.91 -10.53
N TRP A 200 -10.39 -11.35 -9.27
CA TRP A 200 -9.44 -10.92 -8.22
C TRP A 200 -8.37 -11.97 -7.93
N HIS A 201 -8.27 -13.04 -8.73
CA HIS A 201 -7.28 -14.10 -8.52
C HIS A 201 -5.85 -13.56 -8.38
N HIS A 202 -5.49 -12.60 -9.24
CA HIS A 202 -4.16 -11.97 -9.26
C HIS A 202 -3.83 -11.14 -8.00
N ILE A 203 -4.84 -10.77 -7.21
CA ILE A 203 -4.73 -10.08 -5.92
C ILE A 203 -5.31 -10.90 -4.76
N ALA A 204 -5.45 -12.22 -4.90
CA ALA A 204 -6.17 -13.06 -3.94
C ALA A 204 -5.62 -12.94 -2.50
N ASP A 205 -4.31 -12.74 -2.31
CA ASP A 205 -3.73 -12.49 -0.98
C ASP A 205 -4.31 -11.25 -0.29
N TRP A 206 -4.53 -10.16 -1.04
CA TRP A 206 -5.15 -8.93 -0.53
C TRP A 206 -6.66 -9.07 -0.44
N ALA A 207 -7.30 -9.53 -1.51
CA ALA A 207 -8.75 -9.64 -1.60
C ALA A 207 -9.33 -10.65 -0.58
N GLY A 208 -8.59 -11.68 -0.20
CA GLY A 208 -8.98 -12.59 0.90
C GLY A 208 -9.04 -11.90 2.27
N LYS A 209 -8.38 -10.75 2.46
CA LYS A 209 -8.42 -9.93 3.69
C LYS A 209 -9.43 -8.78 3.62
N TYR A 210 -10.10 -8.62 2.48
CA TYR A 210 -11.01 -7.52 2.22
C TYR A 210 -12.23 -7.52 3.17
N ALA A 211 -12.89 -8.68 3.35
CA ALA A 211 -14.06 -8.78 4.23
C ALA A 211 -13.72 -8.38 5.67
N GLY A 212 -12.61 -8.90 6.22
CA GLY A 212 -12.15 -8.53 7.57
C GLY A 212 -11.77 -7.05 7.69
N THR A 213 -11.26 -6.44 6.61
CA THR A 213 -11.00 -5.00 6.55
C THR A 213 -12.29 -4.19 6.63
N VAL A 214 -13.34 -4.58 5.90
CA VAL A 214 -14.66 -3.94 5.98
C VAL A 214 -15.23 -4.04 7.39
N ALA A 215 -15.10 -5.20 8.05
CA ALA A 215 -15.51 -5.35 9.45
C ALA A 215 -14.78 -4.39 10.40
N ARG A 216 -13.46 -4.20 10.22
CA ARG A 216 -12.68 -3.22 10.99
C ARG A 216 -13.14 -1.78 10.73
N PHE A 217 -13.43 -1.42 9.48
CA PHE A 217 -14.01 -0.10 9.18
C PHE A 217 -15.36 0.09 9.87
N ALA A 218 -16.21 -0.94 9.89
CA ALA A 218 -17.49 -0.87 10.59
C ALA A 218 -17.31 -0.61 12.09
N ALA A 219 -16.35 -1.29 12.73
CA ALA A 219 -16.00 -1.04 14.13
C ALA A 219 -15.46 0.39 14.36
N LEU A 220 -14.55 0.87 13.51
CA LEU A 220 -13.99 2.23 13.63
C LEU A 220 -15.04 3.33 13.43
N LEU A 221 -15.94 3.16 12.46
CA LEU A 221 -17.05 4.08 12.23
C LEU A 221 -18.04 4.05 13.42
N HIS A 222 -18.35 2.86 13.93
CA HIS A 222 -19.22 2.70 15.11
C HIS A 222 -18.66 3.40 16.34
N LEU A 223 -17.35 3.28 16.59
CA LEU A 223 -16.66 3.98 17.67
C LEU A 223 -16.71 5.51 17.48
N ALA A 224 -16.52 6.00 16.25
CA ALA A 224 -16.55 7.42 15.93
C ALA A 224 -17.95 8.03 16.11
N ASP A 225 -19.01 7.27 15.82
CA ASP A 225 -20.40 7.70 15.95
C ASP A 225 -20.89 7.67 17.41
N ARG A 226 -20.35 6.76 18.24
CA ARG A 226 -20.76 6.52 19.63
C ARG A 226 -19.60 6.61 20.62
N PRO A 227 -18.96 7.78 20.78
CA PRO A 227 -17.85 7.92 21.70
C PRO A 227 -18.31 7.68 23.16
N GLY A 228 -17.70 6.67 23.81
CA GLY A 228 -17.87 6.39 25.23
C GLY A 228 -18.78 5.22 25.59
N ASP A 229 -19.61 4.72 24.68
CA ASP A 229 -20.49 3.56 24.94
C ASP A 229 -20.60 2.58 23.77
N ALA A 230 -19.87 2.78 22.66
CA ALA A 230 -19.98 1.96 21.44
C ALA A 230 -19.93 0.45 21.71
N TRP A 231 -19.08 0.01 22.64
CA TRP A 231 -18.88 -1.39 23.05
C TRP A 231 -20.08 -2.02 23.76
N HIS A 232 -21.08 -1.24 24.16
CA HIS A 232 -22.35 -1.74 24.72
C HIS A 232 -23.45 -1.90 23.68
N HIS A 233 -23.16 -1.59 22.41
CA HIS A 233 -24.15 -1.63 21.34
C HIS A 233 -23.63 -2.39 20.13
N GLU A 234 -24.52 -3.15 19.51
CA GLU A 234 -24.25 -3.83 18.25
C GLU A 234 -24.00 -2.84 17.10
N ILE A 235 -23.15 -3.26 16.16
CA ILE A 235 -22.94 -2.57 14.89
C ILE A 235 -24.13 -2.87 13.97
N GLY A 236 -24.85 -1.81 13.60
CA GLY A 236 -26.01 -1.89 12.72
C GLY A 236 -25.66 -1.99 11.23
N ALA A 237 -26.60 -2.49 10.43
CA ALA A 237 -26.47 -2.61 8.98
C ALA A 237 -26.12 -1.27 8.29
N GLY A 238 -26.63 -0.15 8.80
CA GLY A 238 -26.30 1.19 8.26
C GLY A 238 -24.82 1.55 8.43
N THR A 239 -24.19 1.19 9.55
CA THR A 239 -22.75 1.39 9.77
C THR A 239 -21.92 0.44 8.91
N PHE A 240 -22.37 -0.81 8.79
CA PHE A 240 -21.74 -1.78 7.89
C PHE A 240 -21.79 -1.32 6.42
N ALA A 241 -22.90 -0.74 5.96
CA ALA A 241 -23.03 -0.21 4.60
C ALA A 241 -22.01 0.91 4.30
N ARG A 242 -21.83 1.88 5.23
CA ARG A 242 -20.79 2.92 5.12
C ARG A 242 -19.38 2.32 5.08
N ALA A 243 -19.13 1.29 5.90
CA ALA A 243 -17.86 0.57 5.91
C ALA A 243 -17.60 -0.15 4.58
N ARG A 244 -18.62 -0.76 3.98
CA ARG A 244 -18.53 -1.40 2.66
C ARG A 244 -18.22 -0.38 1.56
N GLU A 245 -18.78 0.82 1.63
CA GLU A 245 -18.46 1.92 0.69
C GLU A 245 -16.98 2.31 0.74
N LEU A 246 -16.43 2.51 1.95
CA LEU A 246 -14.99 2.70 2.14
C LEU A 246 -14.18 1.51 1.63
N GLY A 247 -14.67 0.29 1.89
CA GLY A 247 -14.08 -0.93 1.36
C GLY A 247 -13.97 -0.92 -0.17
N SER A 248 -15.06 -0.57 -0.87
CA SER A 248 -15.08 -0.49 -2.33
C SER A 248 -14.07 0.51 -2.89
N TYR A 249 -13.86 1.65 -2.21
CA TYR A 249 -12.80 2.61 -2.54
C TYR A 249 -11.41 1.96 -2.47
N PHE A 250 -11.09 1.32 -1.35
CA PHE A 250 -9.78 0.68 -1.17
C PHE A 250 -9.57 -0.53 -2.08
N LEU A 251 -10.61 -1.27 -2.42
CA LEU A 251 -10.54 -2.36 -3.39
C LEU A 251 -10.21 -1.82 -4.80
N ALA A 252 -10.87 -0.76 -5.25
CA ALA A 252 -10.56 -0.14 -6.54
C ALA A 252 -9.12 0.36 -6.60
N HIS A 253 -8.63 0.95 -5.51
CA HIS A 253 -7.26 1.44 -5.41
C HIS A 253 -6.24 0.30 -5.28
N ALA A 254 -6.60 -0.81 -4.62
CA ALA A 254 -5.78 -2.02 -4.57
C ALA A 254 -5.61 -2.63 -5.96
N LEU A 255 -6.68 -2.76 -6.75
CA LEU A 255 -6.59 -3.23 -8.14
C LEU A 255 -5.59 -2.38 -8.94
N GLY A 256 -5.70 -1.05 -8.85
CA GLY A 256 -4.74 -0.14 -9.48
C GLY A 256 -3.30 -0.29 -8.95
N ALA A 257 -3.13 -0.57 -7.66
CA ALA A 257 -1.81 -0.71 -7.04
C ALA A 257 -1.15 -2.03 -7.41
N PHE A 258 -1.88 -3.14 -7.41
CA PHE A 258 -1.36 -4.44 -7.83
C PHE A 258 -1.10 -4.49 -9.34
N ASP A 259 -1.92 -3.83 -10.16
CA ASP A 259 -1.59 -3.59 -11.56
C ASP A 259 -0.28 -2.81 -11.69
N HIS A 260 -0.07 -1.80 -10.84
CA HIS A 260 1.16 -1.02 -10.85
C HIS A 260 2.39 -1.82 -10.41
N MET A 261 2.23 -2.72 -9.43
CA MET A 261 3.27 -3.64 -8.96
C MET A 261 3.62 -4.74 -9.96
N GLY A 262 2.60 -5.25 -10.66
CA GLY A 262 2.72 -6.34 -11.64
C GLY A 262 3.13 -5.89 -13.04
N ARG A 263 3.15 -4.57 -13.30
CA ARG A 263 3.66 -4.03 -14.57
C ARG A 263 5.17 -4.21 -14.63
N ASP A 264 5.60 -4.95 -15.64
CA ASP A 264 6.98 -4.95 -16.08
C ASP A 264 7.33 -3.54 -16.60
N GLU A 265 8.39 -2.93 -16.08
CA GLU A 265 8.88 -1.63 -16.54
C GLU A 265 9.11 -1.64 -18.06
N ALA A 266 9.55 -2.78 -18.62
CA ALA A 266 9.69 -2.98 -20.05
C ALA A 266 8.36 -2.88 -20.81
N TYR A 267 7.25 -3.32 -20.22
CA TYR A 267 5.91 -3.24 -20.83
C TYR A 267 5.37 -1.80 -20.84
N ASP A 268 5.56 -1.08 -19.74
CA ASP A 268 5.17 0.33 -19.64
C ASP A 268 5.99 1.20 -20.60
N ASP A 269 7.28 0.92 -20.70
CA ASP A 269 8.19 1.58 -21.62
C ASP A 269 7.89 1.22 -23.08
N ALA A 270 7.58 -0.04 -23.38
CA ALA A 270 7.13 -0.47 -24.70
C ALA A 270 5.84 0.26 -25.13
N ARG A 271 4.85 0.40 -24.23
CA ARG A 271 3.63 1.16 -24.51
C ARG A 271 3.90 2.62 -24.83
N ALA A 272 4.76 3.27 -24.06
CA ALA A 272 5.12 4.67 -24.31
C ALA A 272 5.87 4.85 -25.63
N LEU A 273 6.78 3.93 -25.92
CA LEU A 273 7.52 3.92 -27.18
C LEU A 273 6.59 3.70 -28.37
N LEU A 274 5.62 2.78 -28.24
CA LEU A 274 4.60 2.52 -29.26
C LEU A 274 3.67 3.73 -29.46
N ALA A 275 3.28 4.41 -28.39
CA ALA A 275 2.48 5.63 -28.47
C ALA A 275 3.22 6.76 -29.19
N TRP A 276 4.53 6.92 -28.91
CA TRP A 276 5.39 7.86 -29.64
C TRP A 276 5.51 7.50 -31.13
N ILE A 277 5.82 6.24 -31.45
CA ILE A 277 5.92 5.73 -32.83
C ILE A 277 4.63 6.00 -33.61
N THR A 278 3.48 5.71 -32.99
CA THR A 278 2.15 5.86 -33.61
C THR A 278 1.77 7.33 -33.76
N GLY A 279 2.08 8.17 -32.76
CA GLY A 279 1.80 9.60 -32.77
C GLY A 279 2.59 10.36 -33.85
N GLU A 280 3.87 10.02 -34.01
CA GLU A 280 4.75 10.61 -35.03
C GLU A 280 4.62 9.94 -36.40
N ARG A 281 3.86 8.84 -36.50
CA ARG A 281 3.65 8.04 -37.72
C ARG A 281 4.95 7.64 -38.42
N LEU A 282 5.93 7.20 -37.64
CA LEU A 282 7.26 6.88 -38.14
C LEU A 282 7.24 5.52 -38.85
N PRO A 283 7.49 5.44 -40.17
CA PRO A 283 7.58 4.14 -40.86
C PRO A 283 8.84 3.35 -40.45
N GLN A 284 9.87 4.08 -40.01
CA GLN A 284 11.12 3.54 -39.51
C GLN A 284 11.74 4.52 -38.51
N PHE A 285 12.55 4.01 -37.59
CA PHE A 285 13.32 4.83 -36.66
C PHE A 285 14.58 4.11 -36.20
N THR A 286 15.55 4.88 -35.69
CA THR A 286 16.76 4.33 -35.06
C THR A 286 16.64 4.30 -33.54
N ARG A 287 17.34 3.36 -32.88
CA ARG A 287 17.43 3.31 -31.40
C ARG A 287 17.82 4.66 -30.80
N ARG A 288 18.72 5.40 -31.47
CA ARG A 288 19.15 6.74 -31.05
C ARG A 288 18.04 7.78 -31.11
N GLU A 289 17.21 7.75 -32.16
CA GLU A 289 16.06 8.65 -32.29
C GLU A 289 15.00 8.36 -31.23
N ALA A 290 14.68 7.08 -31.03
CA ALA A 290 13.74 6.64 -29.98
C ALA A 290 14.20 7.12 -28.59
N HIS A 291 15.47 6.94 -28.26
CA HIS A 291 16.03 7.45 -27.00
C HIS A 291 16.01 8.98 -26.92
N ARG A 292 16.35 9.69 -28.01
CA ARG A 292 16.35 11.17 -28.02
C ARG A 292 14.95 11.74 -27.79
N ALA A 293 13.93 11.17 -28.43
CA ALA A 293 12.55 11.60 -28.29
C ALA A 293 11.95 11.31 -26.91
N ASN A 294 12.46 10.27 -26.24
CA ASN A 294 11.95 9.80 -24.95
C ASN A 294 12.95 10.01 -23.79
N ARG A 295 13.82 11.03 -23.86
CA ARG A 295 14.85 11.32 -22.84
C ARG A 295 14.31 11.59 -21.43
N GLY A 296 13.07 12.04 -21.32
CA GLY A 296 12.42 12.22 -20.02
C GLY A 296 12.06 10.90 -19.34
N ARG A 297 12.09 9.79 -20.09
CA ARG A 297 11.70 8.45 -19.64
C ARG A 297 12.88 7.48 -19.62
N PHE A 298 13.73 7.52 -20.64
CA PHE A 298 14.97 6.74 -20.71
C PHE A 298 16.16 7.66 -20.44
N THR A 299 16.87 7.39 -19.35
CA THR A 299 18.05 8.17 -18.94
C THR A 299 19.30 7.70 -19.70
N SER A 300 19.34 6.41 -20.07
CA SER A 300 20.41 5.82 -20.86
C SER A 300 19.91 5.08 -22.11
N ALA A 301 20.78 5.00 -23.13
CA ALA A 301 20.47 4.26 -24.36
C ALA A 301 20.39 2.74 -24.15
N SER A 302 20.87 2.22 -23.02
CA SER A 302 20.74 0.82 -22.60
C SER A 302 19.34 0.47 -22.10
N GLU A 303 18.70 1.38 -21.36
CA GLU A 303 17.36 1.19 -20.76
C GLU A 303 16.26 1.00 -21.79
N ILE A 304 16.43 1.52 -23.00
CA ILE A 304 15.44 1.36 -24.09
C ILE A 304 15.40 -0.06 -24.68
N GLY A 305 16.40 -0.90 -24.39
CA GLY A 305 16.55 -2.23 -24.98
C GLY A 305 15.36 -3.15 -24.71
N PRO A 306 15.03 -3.44 -23.43
CA PRO A 306 13.92 -4.32 -23.07
C PRO A 306 12.58 -3.91 -23.70
N ALA A 307 12.30 -2.61 -23.78
CA ALA A 307 11.11 -2.09 -24.42
C ALA A 307 11.07 -2.35 -25.94
N LEU A 308 12.21 -2.22 -26.63
CA LEU A 308 12.33 -2.53 -28.06
C LEU A 308 12.18 -4.04 -28.30
N ASP A 309 12.83 -4.86 -27.47
CA ASP A 309 12.78 -6.32 -27.57
C ASP A 309 11.34 -6.81 -27.40
N LEU A 310 10.60 -6.27 -26.44
CA LEU A 310 9.20 -6.61 -26.21
C LEU A 310 8.30 -6.21 -27.39
N LEU A 311 8.50 -5.02 -27.98
CA LEU A 311 7.76 -4.59 -29.17
C LEU A 311 8.08 -5.44 -30.40
N GLU A 312 9.33 -5.90 -30.54
CA GLU A 312 9.74 -6.79 -31.62
C GLU A 312 9.15 -8.20 -31.43
N GLU A 313 9.20 -8.75 -30.22
CA GLU A 313 8.59 -10.04 -29.86
C GLU A 313 7.08 -10.06 -30.16
N HIS A 314 6.38 -8.96 -29.85
CA HIS A 314 4.95 -8.82 -30.10
C HIS A 314 4.61 -8.35 -31.53
N GLY A 315 5.61 -8.21 -32.41
CA GLY A 315 5.42 -7.91 -33.83
C GLY A 315 5.03 -6.46 -34.17
N HIS A 316 5.20 -5.52 -33.23
CA HIS A 316 4.94 -4.09 -33.47
C HIS A 316 6.06 -3.42 -34.27
N ILE A 317 7.31 -3.90 -34.12
CA ILE A 317 8.49 -3.42 -34.85
C ILE A 317 9.35 -4.60 -35.30
N ARG A 318 10.31 -4.34 -36.18
CA ARG A 318 11.33 -5.32 -36.60
C ARG A 318 12.68 -4.65 -36.82
N GLN A 319 13.73 -5.16 -36.19
CA GLN A 319 15.08 -4.67 -36.41
C GLN A 319 15.58 -5.05 -37.81
N LEU A 320 16.11 -4.07 -38.53
CA LEU A 320 16.78 -4.30 -39.81
C LEU A 320 18.20 -4.85 -39.61
N PRO A 321 18.68 -5.72 -40.52
CA PRO A 321 20.07 -6.13 -40.52
C PRO A 321 20.98 -4.89 -40.61
N PRO A 322 22.12 -4.90 -39.90
CA PRO A 322 23.05 -3.79 -39.96
C PRO A 322 23.57 -3.61 -41.40
N PRO A 323 23.72 -2.36 -41.89
CA PRO A 323 24.20 -2.11 -43.25
C PRO A 323 25.62 -2.65 -43.46
N GLU A 324 25.92 -3.08 -44.70
CA GLU A 324 27.25 -3.53 -45.10
C GLU A 324 28.29 -2.41 -44.90
N ARG A 325 29.47 -2.79 -44.39
CA ARG A 325 30.51 -1.84 -43.98
C ARG A 325 31.62 -1.73 -45.01
N HIS A 326 31.92 -0.49 -45.40
CA HIS A 326 33.16 -0.13 -46.07
C HIS A 326 33.87 0.98 -45.27
N GLY A 327 34.67 0.62 -44.25
CA GLY A 327 35.54 1.55 -43.53
C GLY A 327 35.65 1.40 -42.00
N ALA A 328 36.59 2.12 -41.39
CA ALA A 328 36.81 2.18 -39.95
C ALA A 328 35.94 3.26 -39.29
N GLY A 329 35.11 2.90 -38.30
CA GLY A 329 34.23 3.83 -37.57
C GLY A 329 33.27 3.17 -36.56
N ARG A 330 32.63 3.99 -35.71
CA ARG A 330 31.65 3.55 -34.70
C ARG A 330 30.44 2.88 -35.39
N LYS A 331 29.92 1.80 -34.79
CA LYS A 331 28.74 1.09 -35.34
C LYS A 331 27.54 2.05 -35.44
N PRO A 332 26.83 2.09 -36.59
CA PRO A 332 25.60 2.86 -36.70
C PRO A 332 24.55 2.34 -35.71
N SER A 333 23.64 3.21 -35.31
CA SER A 333 22.53 2.83 -34.42
C SER A 333 21.67 1.76 -35.10
N PRO A 334 21.21 0.73 -34.38
CA PRO A 334 20.19 -0.19 -34.87
C PRO A 334 18.98 0.58 -35.40
N THR A 335 18.42 0.10 -36.51
CA THR A 335 17.26 0.68 -37.20
C THR A 335 16.11 -0.33 -37.15
N TYR A 336 14.90 0.16 -36.90
CA TYR A 336 13.69 -0.62 -36.76
C TYR A 336 12.65 -0.16 -37.79
N LEU A 337 11.98 -1.12 -38.42
CA LEU A 337 10.77 -0.91 -39.22
C LEU A 337 9.55 -1.02 -38.32
N VAL A 338 8.53 -0.19 -38.57
CA VAL A 338 7.28 -0.19 -37.80
C VAL A 338 6.21 -0.98 -38.54
N HIS A 339 5.43 -1.77 -37.81
CA HIS A 339 4.34 -2.55 -38.39
C HIS A 339 3.29 -1.62 -39.04
N PRO A 340 2.84 -1.87 -40.29
CA PRO A 340 1.95 -0.97 -41.02
C PRO A 340 0.62 -0.62 -40.32
N VAL A 341 0.17 -1.49 -39.41
CA VAL A 341 -1.04 -1.25 -38.58
C VAL A 341 -0.97 0.06 -37.79
N HIS A 342 0.24 0.52 -37.41
CA HIS A 342 0.45 1.76 -36.66
C HIS A 342 0.62 2.99 -37.55
N LEU A 343 0.68 2.79 -38.88
CA LEU A 343 0.86 3.85 -39.89
C LEU A 343 -0.45 4.19 -40.63
N SER A 344 -1.46 3.33 -40.46
CA SER A 344 -2.74 3.44 -41.16
C SER A 344 -3.66 4.38 -40.38
N ALA A 345 -4.10 5.46 -41.02
CA ALA A 345 -5.02 6.42 -40.42
C ALA A 345 -6.46 5.92 -40.57
N ASP A 346 -6.92 5.02 -39.70
CA ASP A 346 -8.36 4.79 -39.53
C ASP A 346 -8.85 5.42 -38.23
N ARG A 347 -9.40 6.63 -38.37
CA ARG A 347 -10.45 7.13 -37.48
C ARG A 347 -11.78 6.87 -38.18
N GLY A 348 -12.54 5.87 -37.71
CA GLY A 348 -13.93 5.73 -38.15
C GLY A 348 -14.63 4.44 -37.72
N GLN A 349 -15.54 4.57 -36.74
CA GLN A 349 -16.72 3.72 -36.52
C GLN A 349 -16.54 2.35 -35.85
N PHE A 350 -16.43 2.34 -34.51
CA PHE A 350 -17.32 1.47 -33.74
C PHE A 350 -18.65 2.21 -33.52
N GLY A 351 -19.45 2.27 -34.60
CA GLY A 351 -20.83 2.71 -34.59
C GLY A 351 -21.72 1.51 -34.92
N GLN A 352 -22.78 1.34 -34.15
CA GLN A 352 -23.77 0.26 -34.13
C GLN A 352 -24.33 -0.21 -35.49
N ASN A 353 -24.88 -1.44 -35.42
CA ASN A 353 -25.82 -2.15 -36.31
C ASN A 353 -25.14 -3.24 -37.15
N GLY A 354 -25.57 -4.50 -37.16
CA GLY A 354 -26.87 -5.08 -36.82
C GLY A 354 -27.22 -6.09 -37.93
N GLN A 355 -27.50 -7.33 -37.53
CA GLN A 355 -28.18 -8.39 -38.30
C GLN A 355 -27.42 -9.08 -39.46
N ASN A 356 -27.13 -10.39 -39.23
CA ASN A 356 -27.48 -11.61 -40.00
C ASN A 356 -27.34 -11.67 -41.54
N PRO A 357 -27.15 -12.87 -42.11
CA PRO A 357 -28.05 -14.05 -41.97
C PRO A 357 -27.80 -14.98 -40.79
#